data_AF-A0A1Z4GB62-F1
#
_entry.id   AF-A0A1Z4GB62-F1
#
_cell.length_a   1.000
_cell.length_b   1.000
_cell.length_c   1.000
_cell.angle_alpha   90.00
_cell.angle_beta   90.00
_cell.angle_gamma   90.00
#
_symmetry.space_group_name_H-M   'P 1'
#
loop_
_entity.id
_entity.type
_entity.pdbx_description
1 polymer ?
#
loop_
_entity_poly.entity_id
_entity_poly.type
_entity_poly.pdbx_seq_one_letter_code
_entity_poly.pdbx_strand_id
1 'polypeptide(L)'
;MRRKSTGRSATTSKPPAFQPSLFNLTTIAILGGVLVLGIGIGIAFSSTTTLTPSNVASREFIDTRAPNPEICVQYGASAMVMDARLFVTLNPFNVYVAQPSMRPGCVLRQNNWAILEQRKLVTSDQVRECKNRLNTFGFTGSLDSEKPDIRCIYQNEAAQNFFTSQPGAVGSPQDTDRF
;
A
#
# COMPACT_ATOMS: atom_id res chain seq x y z
N MET A 1 18.12 -39.47 -64.34
CA MET A 1 17.44 -39.12 -63.07
C MET A 1 17.20 -40.39 -62.26
N ARG A 2 17.90 -40.58 -61.14
CA ARG A 2 17.61 -41.64 -60.16
C ARG A 2 18.14 -41.16 -58.79
N ARG A 3 17.22 -40.89 -57.86
CA ARG A 3 17.49 -40.32 -56.53
C ARG A 3 18.29 -41.32 -55.67
N LYS A 4 19.38 -40.83 -55.08
CA LYS A 4 20.20 -41.52 -54.06
C LYS A 4 19.43 -41.51 -52.74
N SER A 5 19.15 -42.70 -52.21
CA SER A 5 18.50 -42.91 -50.91
C SER A 5 19.44 -42.48 -49.78
N THR A 6 18.98 -41.57 -48.93
CA THR A 6 19.65 -41.12 -47.71
C THR A 6 19.42 -42.15 -46.60
N GLY A 7 20.43 -42.96 -46.30
CA GLY A 7 20.46 -43.82 -45.12
C GLY A 7 20.58 -42.98 -43.85
N ARG A 8 19.54 -43.00 -43.02
CA ARG A 8 19.50 -42.35 -41.70
C ARG A 8 20.30 -43.23 -40.74
N SER A 9 21.53 -42.84 -40.40
CA SER A 9 22.27 -43.48 -39.29
C SER A 9 21.60 -43.09 -37.98
N ALA A 10 21.10 -44.08 -37.25
CA ALA A 10 20.59 -43.92 -35.90
C ALA A 10 21.79 -43.75 -34.95
N THR A 11 22.05 -42.53 -34.52
CA THR A 11 22.97 -42.25 -33.42
C THR A 11 22.28 -42.63 -32.12
N THR A 12 22.61 -43.79 -31.56
CA THR A 12 22.24 -44.17 -30.19
C THR A 12 22.96 -43.23 -29.22
N SER A 13 22.27 -42.20 -28.74
CA SER A 13 22.73 -41.35 -27.64
C SER A 13 22.63 -42.14 -26.33
N LYS A 14 23.76 -42.70 -25.89
CA LYS A 14 23.92 -43.21 -24.52
C LYS A 14 23.87 -42.00 -23.57
N PRO A 15 23.02 -42.00 -22.51
CA PRO A 15 23.04 -40.90 -21.56
C PRO A 15 24.40 -40.88 -20.84
N PRO A 16 24.94 -39.69 -20.49
CA PRO A 16 26.15 -39.62 -19.69
C PRO A 16 25.86 -40.26 -18.33
N ALA A 17 26.70 -41.22 -17.95
CA ALA A 17 26.68 -41.78 -16.61
C ALA A 17 26.89 -40.64 -15.61
N PHE A 18 25.90 -40.41 -14.74
CA PHE A 18 26.09 -39.62 -13.54
C PHE A 18 27.18 -40.31 -12.72
N GLN A 19 28.39 -39.76 -12.77
CA GLN A 19 29.40 -40.09 -11.79
C GLN A 19 28.92 -39.52 -10.46
N PRO A 20 28.70 -40.33 -9.41
CA PRO A 20 28.52 -39.77 -8.09
C PRO A 20 29.84 -39.12 -7.72
N SER A 21 29.89 -37.79 -7.74
CA SER A 21 30.99 -37.07 -7.13
C SER A 21 31.07 -37.54 -5.68
N LEU A 22 32.20 -38.13 -5.33
CA LEU A 22 32.59 -38.41 -3.95
C LEU A 22 32.67 -37.05 -3.26
N PHE A 23 31.54 -36.57 -2.75
CA PHE A 23 31.48 -35.35 -1.97
C PHE A 23 32.30 -35.62 -0.71
N ASN A 24 33.53 -35.09 -0.70
CA ASN A 24 34.39 -35.20 0.46
C ASN A 24 33.65 -34.60 1.65
N LEU A 25 33.62 -35.35 2.76
CA LEU A 25 32.99 -34.94 4.02
C LEU A 25 33.47 -33.55 4.48
N THR A 26 34.74 -33.24 4.18
CA THR A 26 35.36 -31.93 4.42
C THR A 26 34.70 -30.81 3.60
N THR A 27 34.37 -31.04 2.33
CA THR A 27 33.68 -30.07 1.48
C THR A 27 32.25 -29.80 1.95
N ILE A 28 31.53 -30.85 2.38
CA ILE A 28 30.18 -30.69 2.96
C ILE A 28 30.23 -29.89 4.26
N ALA A 29 31.21 -30.18 5.13
CA ALA A 29 31.37 -29.46 6.39
C ALA A 29 31.72 -27.98 6.16
N ILE A 30 32.56 -27.67 5.18
CA ILE A 30 32.90 -26.29 4.82
C ILE A 30 31.66 -25.55 4.28
N LEU A 31 30.91 -26.15 3.35
CA LEU A 31 29.71 -25.54 2.79
C LEU A 31 28.62 -25.33 3.84
N GLY A 32 28.42 -26.31 4.74
CA GLY A 32 27.50 -26.19 5.87
C GLY A 32 27.92 -25.10 6.84
N GLY A 33 29.22 -25.00 7.16
CA GLY A 33 29.77 -23.95 8.02
C GLY A 33 29.55 -22.55 7.44
N VAL A 34 29.86 -22.34 6.15
CA VAL A 34 29.64 -21.06 5.47
C VAL A 34 28.15 -20.70 5.41
N LEU A 35 27.26 -21.67 5.22
CA LEU A 35 25.81 -21.45 5.22
C LEU A 35 25.31 -20.99 6.60
N VAL A 36 25.71 -21.66 7.68
CA VAL A 36 25.31 -21.27 9.04
C VAL A 36 25.84 -19.89 9.40
N LEU A 37 27.08 -19.57 9.00
CA LEU A 37 27.66 -18.25 9.17
C LEU A 37 26.89 -17.19 8.36
N GLY A 38 26.53 -17.50 7.12
CA GLY A 38 25.73 -16.62 6.26
C GLY A 38 24.33 -16.35 6.81
N ILE A 39 23.66 -17.38 7.36
CA ILE A 39 22.36 -17.24 8.03
C ILE A 39 22.50 -16.40 9.31
N GLY A 40 23.50 -16.68 10.15
CA GLY A 40 23.74 -15.94 11.39
C GLY A 40 24.01 -14.45 11.13
N ILE A 41 24.86 -14.15 10.14
CA ILE A 41 25.14 -12.77 9.71
C ILE A 41 23.89 -12.13 9.08
N GLY A 42 23.17 -12.85 8.23
CA GLY A 42 21.95 -12.38 7.58
C GLY A 42 20.88 -11.98 8.59
N ILE A 43 20.64 -12.82 9.61
CA ILE A 43 19.68 -12.52 10.69
C ILE A 43 20.13 -11.29 11.49
N ALA A 44 21.41 -11.17 11.81
CA ALA A 44 21.94 -10.01 12.54
C ALA A 44 21.73 -8.69 11.77
N PHE A 45 21.97 -8.69 10.45
CA PHE A 45 21.72 -7.50 9.62
C PHE A 45 20.24 -7.24 9.32
N SER A 46 19.41 -8.27 9.15
CA SER A 46 17.95 -8.10 9.00
C SER A 46 17.32 -7.53 10.28
N SER A 47 17.85 -7.90 11.45
CA SER A 47 17.33 -7.45 12.75
C SER A 47 17.71 -6.01 13.11
N THR A 48 18.78 -5.46 12.52
CA THR A 48 19.23 -4.08 12.78
C THR A 48 18.80 -3.09 11.68
N THR A 49 17.74 -3.40 10.94
CA THR A 49 17.08 -2.37 10.13
C THR A 49 16.41 -1.37 11.05
N THR A 50 17.17 -0.37 11.49
CA THR A 50 16.63 0.85 12.09
C THR A 50 15.81 1.54 11.00
N LEU A 51 14.52 1.20 10.96
CA LEU A 51 13.51 1.93 10.19
C LEU A 51 13.44 3.33 10.77
N THR A 52 14.26 4.25 10.24
CA THR A 52 14.02 5.67 10.43
C THR A 52 12.57 5.94 9.97
N PRO A 53 11.71 6.53 10.82
CA PRO A 53 10.26 6.61 10.59
C PRO A 53 9.89 7.69 9.55
N SER A 54 10.64 7.76 8.46
CA SER A 54 10.39 8.62 7.30
C SER A 54 9.69 7.88 6.15
N ASN A 55 9.56 6.55 6.24
CA ASN A 55 8.97 5.73 5.19
C ASN A 55 7.56 5.26 5.59
N VAL A 56 6.55 5.85 4.97
CA VAL A 56 5.15 5.36 4.95
C VAL A 56 4.99 4.10 4.07
N ALA A 57 5.96 3.18 4.11
CA ALA A 57 6.16 2.15 3.08
C ALA A 57 5.24 0.94 3.19
N SER A 58 4.37 0.84 4.20
CA SER A 58 3.49 -0.32 4.36
C SER A 58 2.11 0.11 4.83
N ARG A 59 1.06 -0.44 4.21
CA ARG A 59 -0.34 -0.21 4.60
C ARG A 59 -0.55 -0.48 6.10
N GLU A 60 0.08 -1.53 6.59
CA GLU A 60 0.13 -1.88 8.02
C GLU A 60 0.64 -0.73 8.91
N PHE A 61 1.65 0.02 8.46
CA PHE A 61 2.16 1.18 9.22
C PHE A 61 1.14 2.32 9.29
N ILE A 62 0.31 2.49 8.25
CA ILE A 62 -0.73 3.51 8.20
C ILE A 62 -1.91 3.08 9.09
N ASP A 63 -2.32 1.82 8.96
CA ASP A 63 -3.43 1.23 9.69
C ASP A 63 -3.16 1.22 11.21
N THR A 64 -1.96 0.82 11.62
CA THR A 64 -1.57 0.79 13.05
C THR A 64 -1.34 2.17 13.66
N ARG A 65 -1.06 3.20 12.84
CA ARG A 65 -0.85 4.58 13.30
C ARG A 65 -2.10 5.43 13.21
N ALA A 66 -3.19 4.92 12.65
CA ALA A 66 -4.46 5.63 12.54
C ALA A 66 -4.98 6.03 13.93
N PRO A 67 -5.65 7.18 14.06
CA PRO A 67 -6.31 7.54 15.30
C PRO A 67 -7.46 6.58 15.58
N ASN A 68 -7.44 5.90 16.74
CA ASN A 68 -8.39 4.83 17.09
C ASN A 68 -8.46 3.75 15.99
N PRO A 69 -7.40 2.92 15.82
CA PRO A 69 -7.29 2.01 14.69
C PRO A 69 -8.44 1.00 14.58
N GLU A 70 -8.99 0.56 15.71
CA GLU A 70 -10.15 -0.35 15.75
C GLU A 70 -11.39 0.30 15.13
N ILE A 71 -11.63 1.58 15.44
CA ILE A 71 -12.74 2.36 14.88
C ILE A 71 -12.53 2.54 13.39
N CYS A 72 -11.30 2.85 12.97
CA CYS A 72 -11.00 3.09 11.57
C CYS A 72 -11.15 1.86 10.71
N VAL A 73 -10.72 0.70 11.19
CA VAL A 73 -10.88 -0.57 10.45
C VAL A 73 -12.36 -0.96 10.38
N GLN A 74 -13.11 -0.82 11.48
CA GLN A 74 -14.52 -1.24 11.54
C GLN A 74 -15.46 -0.30 10.79
N TYR A 75 -15.30 1.01 10.98
CA TYR A 75 -16.28 2.00 10.56
C TYR A 75 -15.82 2.88 9.39
N GLY A 76 -14.58 2.72 8.93
CA GLY A 76 -13.97 3.61 7.95
C GLY A 76 -12.78 2.99 7.20
N ALA A 77 -11.77 3.82 6.95
CA ALA A 77 -10.46 3.46 6.45
C ALA A 77 -9.39 4.36 7.08
N SER A 78 -8.19 3.81 7.30
CA SER A 78 -7.03 4.62 7.66
C SER A 78 -6.68 5.57 6.51
N ALA A 79 -6.20 6.75 6.86
CA ALA A 79 -5.86 7.78 5.89
C ALA A 79 -4.58 8.53 6.28
N MET A 80 -3.91 9.10 5.29
CA MET A 80 -2.87 10.08 5.49
C MET A 80 -3.46 11.46 5.22
N VAL A 81 -3.49 12.30 6.24
CA VAL A 81 -3.89 13.69 6.10
C VAL A 81 -2.66 14.53 5.80
N MET A 82 -2.71 15.30 4.72
CA MET A 82 -1.62 16.15 4.28
C MET A 82 -2.04 17.62 4.34
N ASP A 83 -1.28 18.44 5.07
CA ASP A 83 -1.44 19.89 5.05
C ASP A 83 -0.39 20.48 4.09
N ALA A 84 -0.83 20.86 2.88
CA ALA A 84 0.02 21.46 1.85
C ALA A 84 -0.22 22.98 1.76
N ARG A 85 0.86 23.73 1.54
CA ARG A 85 0.78 25.17 1.25
C ARG A 85 1.19 25.43 -0.18
N LEU A 86 0.27 26.01 -0.95
CA LEU A 86 0.49 26.45 -2.32
C LEU A 86 0.67 27.96 -2.32
N PHE A 87 1.75 28.44 -2.93
CA PHE A 87 2.03 29.85 -3.11
C PHE A 87 1.87 30.19 -4.58
N VAL A 88 0.97 31.13 -4.89
CA VAL A 88 0.75 31.61 -6.26
C VAL A 88 1.13 33.08 -6.31
N THR A 89 2.12 33.44 -7.12
CA THR A 89 2.47 34.83 -7.43
C THR A 89 1.81 35.22 -8.76
N LEU A 90 1.40 36.47 -8.94
CA LEU A 90 0.74 36.94 -10.17
C LEU A 90 1.63 37.84 -11.05
N ASN A 91 2.76 38.32 -10.52
CA ASN A 91 3.72 39.12 -11.28
C ASN A 91 5.13 39.00 -10.70
N PRO A 92 6.01 38.15 -11.27
CA PRO A 92 5.74 37.19 -12.35
C PRO A 92 4.83 36.04 -11.87
N PHE A 93 4.10 35.39 -12.79
CA PHE A 93 3.24 34.25 -12.43
C PHE A 93 4.08 33.00 -12.09
N ASN A 94 4.04 32.55 -10.84
CA ASN A 94 4.72 31.33 -10.40
C ASN A 94 3.87 30.58 -9.37
N VAL A 95 4.05 29.26 -9.31
CA VAL A 95 3.41 28.39 -8.32
C VAL A 95 4.48 27.59 -7.58
N TYR A 96 4.49 27.65 -6.25
CA TYR A 96 5.39 26.88 -5.40
C TYR A 96 4.60 26.02 -4.42
N VAL A 97 5.13 24.84 -4.12
CA VAL A 97 4.56 23.91 -3.14
C VAL A 97 5.57 23.75 -2.01
N ALA A 98 5.15 24.06 -0.78
CA ALA A 98 5.97 23.75 0.39
C ALA A 98 5.90 22.26 0.73
N GLN A 99 6.92 21.75 1.43
CA GLN A 99 6.90 20.39 1.96
C GLN A 99 5.66 20.19 2.84
N PRO A 100 4.76 19.24 2.50
CA PRO A 100 3.53 19.03 3.25
C PRO A 100 3.82 18.33 4.58
N SER A 101 3.11 18.70 5.64
CA SER A 101 3.11 17.92 6.87
C SER A 101 2.12 16.77 6.76
N MET A 102 2.57 15.55 7.08
CA MET A 102 1.75 14.34 7.03
C MET A 102 1.35 13.92 8.44
N ARG A 103 0.06 13.65 8.63
CA ARG A 103 -0.51 13.17 9.91
C ARG A 103 -1.37 11.93 9.65
N PRO A 104 -1.36 10.94 10.56
CA PRO A 104 -2.31 9.84 10.46
C PRO A 104 -3.72 10.36 10.70
N GLY A 105 -4.66 9.83 9.93
CA GLY A 105 -6.06 10.16 10.02
C GLY A 105 -6.94 8.97 9.68
N CYS A 106 -8.23 9.23 9.66
CA CYS A 106 -9.24 8.23 9.47
C CYS A 106 -10.42 8.83 8.73
N VAL A 107 -10.92 8.14 7.72
CA VAL A 107 -12.11 8.54 6.97
C VAL A 107 -13.22 7.55 7.28
N LEU A 108 -14.34 8.04 7.81
CA LEU A 108 -15.48 7.20 8.15
C LEU A 108 -16.31 6.88 6.92
N ARG A 109 -16.95 5.72 6.91
CA ARG A 109 -17.98 5.39 5.93
C ARG A 109 -19.25 6.15 6.20
N GLN A 110 -19.99 6.49 5.14
CA GLN A 110 -21.19 7.35 5.23
C GLN A 110 -22.29 6.81 6.16
N ASN A 111 -22.39 5.48 6.27
CA ASN A 111 -23.36 4.79 7.12
C ASN A 111 -22.99 4.76 8.61
N ASN A 112 -21.76 5.13 8.99
CA ASN A 112 -21.24 4.96 10.33
C ASN A 112 -21.04 6.27 11.11
N TRP A 113 -21.55 7.41 10.61
CA TRP A 113 -21.36 8.71 11.26
C TRP A 113 -22.04 8.85 12.62
N ALA A 114 -23.00 7.97 12.93
CA ALA A 114 -23.68 7.93 14.23
C ALA A 114 -22.68 7.79 15.40
N ILE A 115 -21.51 7.21 15.19
CA ILE A 115 -20.45 7.11 16.21
C ILE A 115 -19.97 8.48 16.68
N LEU A 116 -19.91 9.47 15.77
CA LEU A 116 -19.49 10.83 16.10
C LEU A 116 -20.59 11.58 16.86
N GLU A 117 -21.85 11.38 16.48
CA GLU A 117 -23.01 11.97 17.19
C GLU A 117 -23.17 11.41 18.60
N GLN A 118 -23.04 10.08 18.75
CA GLN A 118 -23.14 9.40 20.05
C GLN A 118 -22.07 9.90 21.03
N ARG A 119 -20.87 10.19 20.52
CA ARG A 119 -19.76 10.77 21.29
C ARG A 119 -19.86 12.29 21.47
N LYS A 120 -20.91 12.93 20.93
CA LYS A 120 -21.13 14.38 20.94
C LYS A 120 -19.99 15.18 20.30
N LEU A 121 -19.30 14.58 19.34
CA LEU A 121 -18.19 15.19 18.60
C LEU A 121 -18.67 15.99 17.39
N VAL A 122 -19.88 15.69 16.91
CA VAL A 122 -20.59 16.43 15.87
C VAL A 122 -22.06 16.57 16.24
N THR A 123 -22.73 17.60 15.73
CA THR A 123 -24.17 17.80 15.89
C THR A 123 -24.95 17.20 14.73
N SER A 124 -26.23 16.91 14.94
CA SER A 124 -27.10 16.39 13.88
C SER A 124 -27.27 17.37 12.70
N ASP A 125 -27.15 18.67 12.94
CA ASP A 125 -27.10 19.67 11.88
C ASP A 125 -25.84 19.57 11.04
N GLN A 126 -24.66 19.37 11.66
CA GLN A 126 -23.40 19.16 10.95
C GLN A 126 -23.44 17.87 10.12
N VAL A 127 -24.02 16.81 10.67
CA VAL A 127 -24.22 15.55 9.96
C VAL A 127 -25.12 15.73 8.75
N ARG A 128 -26.27 16.40 8.91
CA ARG A 128 -27.20 16.69 7.82
C ARG A 128 -26.56 17.54 6.73
N GLU A 129 -25.87 18.62 7.10
CA GLU A 129 -25.19 19.50 6.15
C GLU A 129 -24.09 18.74 5.38
N CYS A 130 -23.30 17.93 6.07
CA CYS A 130 -22.27 17.12 5.43
C CYS A 130 -22.87 16.10 4.46
N LYS A 131 -23.96 15.43 4.87
CA LYS A 131 -24.71 14.49 4.03
C LYS A 131 -25.24 15.13 2.76
N ASN A 132 -25.85 16.31 2.89
CA ASN A 132 -26.47 17.04 1.77
C ASN A 132 -25.44 17.46 0.70
N ARG A 133 -24.17 17.59 1.09
CA ARG A 133 -23.06 17.89 0.18
C ARG A 133 -22.41 16.66 -0.44
N LEU A 134 -22.95 15.46 -0.19
CA LEU A 134 -22.36 14.18 -0.63
C LEU A 134 -20.90 14.02 -0.15
N ASN A 135 -20.60 14.55 1.03
CA ASN A 135 -19.29 14.48 1.66
C ASN A 135 -19.24 13.34 2.70
N THR A 136 -18.07 13.09 3.26
CA THR A 136 -17.88 12.20 4.40
C THR A 136 -17.10 12.85 5.54
N PHE A 137 -17.05 12.22 6.72
CA PHE A 137 -16.25 12.71 7.84
C PHE A 137 -14.87 12.07 7.86
N GLY A 138 -13.85 12.92 7.92
CA GLY A 138 -12.48 12.54 8.25
C GLY A 138 -12.06 13.12 9.58
N PHE A 139 -11.15 12.45 10.29
CA PHE A 139 -10.59 12.98 11.52
C PHE A 139 -9.11 12.67 11.70
N THR A 140 -8.44 13.52 12.47
CA THR A 140 -7.07 13.32 12.98
C THR A 140 -7.04 13.50 14.50
N GLY A 141 -6.12 12.79 15.16
CA GLY A 141 -6.12 12.69 16.62
C GLY A 141 -7.21 11.74 17.14
N SER A 142 -7.04 11.24 18.36
CA SER A 142 -7.98 10.28 18.94
C SER A 142 -9.33 10.92 19.26
N LEU A 143 -10.42 10.21 18.99
CA LEU A 143 -11.80 10.61 19.33
C LEU A 143 -12.04 10.71 20.84
N ASP A 144 -11.15 10.13 21.65
CA ASP A 144 -11.19 10.18 23.11
C ASP A 144 -10.40 11.38 23.67
N SER A 145 -9.68 12.11 22.82
CA SER A 145 -8.99 13.35 23.22
C SER A 145 -9.99 14.50 23.41
N GLU A 146 -9.60 15.54 24.16
CA GLU A 146 -10.50 16.68 24.42
C GLU A 146 -10.96 17.40 23.14
N LYS A 147 -10.12 17.44 22.09
CA LYS A 147 -10.40 18.14 20.83
C LYS A 147 -9.80 17.42 19.63
N PRO A 148 -10.42 16.33 19.12
CA PRO A 148 -10.05 15.77 17.84
C PRO A 148 -10.35 16.76 16.70
N ASP A 149 -9.57 16.71 15.63
CA ASP A 149 -9.82 17.53 14.45
C ASP A 149 -10.69 16.73 13.48
N ILE A 150 -11.98 17.02 13.46
CA ILE A 150 -12.99 16.35 12.63
C ILE A 150 -13.45 17.30 11.53
N ARG A 151 -13.47 16.83 10.29
CA ARG A 151 -13.83 17.62 9.12
C ARG A 151 -14.79 16.87 8.21
N CYS A 152 -15.79 17.58 7.72
CA CYS A 152 -16.58 17.13 6.57
C CYS A 152 -15.75 17.34 5.31
N ILE A 153 -15.29 16.24 4.71
CA ILE A 153 -14.39 16.20 3.56
C ILE A 153 -15.12 15.69 2.32
N TYR A 154 -14.79 16.26 1.17
CA TYR A 154 -15.34 15.84 -0.12
C TYR A 154 -14.61 14.61 -0.65
N GLN A 155 -15.38 13.63 -1.09
CA GLN A 155 -14.87 12.46 -1.80
C GLN A 155 -14.96 12.73 -3.30
N ASN A 156 -13.80 12.80 -3.96
CA ASN A 156 -13.77 12.90 -5.41
C ASN A 156 -14.04 11.51 -6.00
N GLU A 157 -15.30 11.24 -6.34
CA GLU A 157 -15.71 10.02 -7.04
C GLU A 157 -15.21 10.09 -8.49
N ALA A 158 -14.04 9.50 -8.76
CA ALA A 158 -13.51 9.11 -10.08
C ALA A 158 -13.43 10.19 -11.20
N ALA A 159 -13.77 11.45 -10.96
CA ALA A 159 -13.96 12.47 -12.01
C ALA A 159 -12.69 12.88 -12.78
N GLN A 160 -11.52 12.36 -12.40
CA GLN A 160 -10.24 12.59 -13.11
C GLN A 160 -9.35 11.34 -13.18
N ASN A 161 -9.89 10.11 -13.04
CA ASN A 161 -9.08 8.92 -13.23
C ASN A 161 -8.88 8.60 -14.73
N PHE A 162 -8.07 9.41 -15.40
CA PHE A 162 -7.71 9.26 -16.83
C PHE A 162 -6.89 7.99 -17.14
N PHE A 163 -6.57 7.17 -16.13
CA PHE A 163 -5.92 5.88 -16.31
C PHE A 163 -6.87 4.75 -16.74
N THR A 164 -8.19 4.96 -16.61
CA THR A 164 -9.18 3.88 -16.86
C THR A 164 -9.66 3.81 -18.32
N SER A 165 -9.25 4.74 -19.19
CA SER A 165 -9.53 4.69 -20.62
C SER A 165 -8.48 3.85 -21.36
N GLN A 166 -8.38 2.56 -21.05
CA GLN A 166 -7.66 1.60 -21.90
C GLN A 166 -8.64 1.08 -22.96
N PRO A 167 -8.43 1.31 -24.28
CA PRO A 167 -9.30 0.74 -25.31
C PRO A 167 -9.20 -0.79 -25.26
N GLY A 168 -10.28 -1.46 -24.88
CA GLY A 168 -10.38 -2.93 -24.87
C GLY A 168 -10.65 -3.59 -23.51
N ALA A 169 -10.77 -2.84 -22.42
CA ALA A 169 -11.21 -3.40 -21.14
C ALA A 169 -12.73 -3.62 -21.14
N VAL A 170 -13.17 -4.82 -21.55
CA VAL A 170 -14.53 -5.32 -21.28
C VAL A 170 -14.63 -5.74 -19.81
N GLY A 171 -14.79 -4.75 -18.96
CA GLY A 171 -15.23 -4.93 -17.58
C GLY A 171 -15.96 -3.65 -17.20
N SER A 172 -17.27 -3.75 -16.95
CA SER A 172 -18.01 -2.65 -16.33
C SER A 172 -17.21 -2.12 -15.14
N PRO A 173 -17.22 -0.81 -14.88
CA PRO A 173 -16.76 -0.32 -13.59
C PRO A 173 -17.55 -1.10 -12.55
N GLN A 174 -16.87 -1.99 -11.83
CA GLN A 174 -17.44 -2.44 -10.57
C GLN A 174 -17.45 -1.18 -9.75
N ASP A 175 -18.65 -0.67 -9.45
CA ASP A 175 -18.87 0.23 -8.35
C ASP A 175 -18.15 -0.40 -7.16
N THR A 176 -16.91 0.04 -6.93
CA THR A 176 -16.20 -0.27 -5.70
C THR A 176 -17.11 0.27 -4.62
N ASP A 177 -17.71 -0.65 -3.87
CA ASP A 177 -18.64 -0.40 -2.78
C ASP A 177 -18.33 0.95 -2.14
N ARG A 178 -19.33 1.83 -2.20
CA ARG A 178 -19.26 3.20 -1.66
C ARG A 178 -18.63 3.18 -0.28
N PHE A 179 -17.37 3.64 -0.22
CA PHE A 179 -16.71 4.09 1.00
C PHE A 179 -17.44 5.33 1.50
#